data_AF-I1CN76-F1
#
_entry.id   AF-I1CN76-F1
#
_cell.length_a   1.000
_cell.length_b   1.000
_cell.length_c   1.000
_cell.angle_alpha   90.00
_cell.angle_beta   90.00
_cell.angle_gamma   90.00
#
_symmetry.space_group_name_H-M   'P 1'
#
loop_
_entity.id
_entity.type
_entity.pdbx_description
1 polymer ?
#
loop_
_entity_poly.entity_id
_entity_poly.type
_entity_poly.pdbx_seq_one_letter_code
_entity_poly.pdbx_strand_id
1 'polypeptide(L)'
;MATLTYFISSLMVQRIHQYQAINCAWYKIQCLIQLGYFQQAINLCLTLSNAFPKDPQWYLAVSEIYVNQQNYHLAHDILLKASKLVPNSNDNYDEIQFQKRITYEAQQRQQARDRLKDIVLDLTIPYDILFSIFDYLDLKSLVRCTAVSKAWREFLIDACPHLWSKLEFRNNKAKYLGSSVVNALLNRLSYASLKTMIIRHYQADGDGVLLTLVKYADQCRNLNTLALFNVLVTPIVFFNALDYIGAQLTTLEWGGVSIWLNDLMEYVPKTCTQLKHLVVYDCFTSLYSKDQRFISHKFNCLESLELSNVHGLKSVYLAHILSQCPNLASLTLRKSNVDITSILGILKTTLLRKLKHFDFEKNVFAHLDTQKAVSSGKETPYRMELVDLKIKSDNTLENSDLQYLLYGTHYYLETLDLSGMNNDVLNVLSEMESIRHIDLAHYFV
;
A
#
# COMPACT_ATOMS: atom_id res chain seq x y z
N MET A 1 50.86 60.76 -59.30
CA MET A 1 49.85 59.90 -59.95
C MET A 1 50.20 58.41 -59.82
N ALA A 2 51.40 57.95 -60.21
CA ALA A 2 51.78 56.52 -60.16
C ALA A 2 51.92 55.90 -58.74
N THR A 3 52.25 56.70 -57.72
CA THR A 3 52.40 56.23 -56.32
C THR A 3 51.06 56.05 -55.60
N LEU A 4 50.01 56.79 -55.99
CA LEU A 4 48.69 56.69 -55.38
C LEU A 4 47.93 55.44 -55.86
N THR A 5 48.07 55.09 -57.14
CA THR A 5 47.49 53.87 -57.72
C THR A 5 48.10 52.59 -57.14
N TYR A 6 49.40 52.58 -56.83
CA TYR A 6 50.07 51.43 -56.20
C TYR A 6 49.66 51.25 -54.73
N PHE A 7 49.39 52.35 -54.02
CA PHE A 7 48.93 52.30 -52.63
C PHE A 7 47.48 51.81 -52.53
N ILE A 8 46.61 52.25 -53.45
CA ILE A 8 45.21 51.82 -53.51
C ILE A 8 45.11 50.36 -53.95
N SER A 9 45.92 49.90 -54.92
CA SER A 9 45.94 48.49 -55.33
C SER A 9 46.46 47.57 -54.21
N SER A 10 47.50 47.99 -53.48
CA SER A 10 48.01 47.26 -52.31
C SER A 10 46.97 47.17 -51.18
N LEU A 11 46.26 48.25 -50.88
CA LEU A 11 45.16 48.28 -49.90
C LEU A 11 43.96 47.43 -50.33
N MET A 12 43.61 47.41 -51.62
CA MET A 12 42.55 46.55 -52.14
C MET A 12 42.93 45.07 -52.05
N VAL A 13 44.15 44.71 -52.44
CA VAL A 13 44.67 43.34 -52.34
C VAL A 13 44.75 42.88 -50.88
N GLN A 14 45.19 43.74 -49.96
CA GLN A 14 45.18 43.44 -48.52
C GLN A 14 43.77 43.24 -47.97
N ARG A 15 42.79 44.05 -48.39
CA ARG A 15 41.38 43.86 -47.99
C ARG A 15 40.79 42.56 -48.52
N ILE A 16 41.11 42.18 -49.75
CA ILE A 16 40.65 40.91 -50.36
C ILE A 16 41.24 39.70 -49.62
N HIS A 17 42.54 39.71 -49.30
CA HIS A 17 43.18 38.65 -48.53
C HIS A 17 42.66 38.55 -47.09
N GLN A 18 42.40 39.69 -46.43
CA GLN A 18 41.79 39.71 -45.10
C GLN A 18 40.36 39.14 -45.12
N TYR A 19 39.57 39.46 -46.15
CA TYR A 19 38.21 38.96 -46.31
C TYR A 19 38.19 37.43 -46.56
N GLN A 20 39.13 36.92 -47.36
CA GLN A 20 39.29 35.48 -47.57
C GLN A 20 39.71 34.75 -46.28
N ALA A 21 40.63 35.33 -45.49
CA ALA A 21 41.09 34.74 -44.24
C ALA A 21 39.96 34.65 -43.17
N ILE A 22 39.10 35.67 -43.08
CA ILE A 22 37.95 35.70 -42.17
C ILE A 22 36.93 34.60 -42.52
N ASN A 23 36.62 34.44 -43.81
CA ASN A 23 35.69 33.40 -44.26
C ASN A 23 36.25 31.99 -44.02
N CYS A 24 37.54 31.78 -44.28
CA CYS A 24 38.20 30.51 -43.97
C CYS A 24 38.19 30.20 -42.46
N ALA A 25 38.39 31.21 -41.61
CA ALA A 25 38.33 31.06 -40.16
C ALA A 25 36.91 30.69 -39.68
N TRP A 26 35.87 31.30 -40.25
CA TRP A 26 34.47 30.95 -39.98
C TRP A 26 34.17 29.48 -40.31
N TYR A 27 34.53 29.01 -41.51
CA TYR A 27 34.33 27.61 -41.89
C TYR A 27 35.07 26.65 -40.97
N LYS A 28 36.29 27.00 -40.56
CA LYS A 28 37.07 26.20 -39.60
C LYS A 28 36.35 26.07 -38.24
N ILE A 29 35.78 27.15 -37.73
CA ILE A 29 34.99 27.12 -36.47
C ILE A 29 33.78 26.19 -36.62
N GLN A 30 33.04 26.32 -37.73
CA GLN A 30 31.87 25.49 -37.98
C GLN A 30 32.24 24.00 -38.06
N CYS A 31 33.34 23.64 -38.73
CA CYS A 31 33.85 22.27 -38.74
C CYS A 31 34.21 21.77 -37.32
N LEU A 32 34.86 22.61 -36.50
CA LEU A 32 35.23 22.23 -35.13
C LEU A 32 34.00 22.00 -34.24
N ILE A 33 32.94 22.81 -34.40
CA ILE A 33 31.66 22.63 -33.70
C ILE A 33 31.01 21.31 -34.11
N GLN A 34 30.93 21.01 -35.41
CA GLN A 34 30.35 19.76 -35.93
C GLN A 34 31.11 18.51 -35.48
N LEU A 35 32.42 18.62 -35.29
CA LEU A 35 33.28 17.55 -34.80
C LEU A 35 33.30 17.43 -33.26
N GLY A 36 32.61 18.31 -32.54
CA GLY A 36 32.56 18.29 -31.07
C GLY A 36 33.80 18.86 -30.35
N TYR A 37 34.74 19.48 -31.07
CA TYR A 37 35.94 20.11 -30.50
C TYR A 37 35.65 21.53 -29.98
N PHE A 38 34.70 21.64 -29.06
CA PHE A 38 34.16 22.92 -28.61
C PHE A 38 35.20 23.85 -27.96
N GLN A 39 36.13 23.33 -27.18
CA GLN A 39 37.18 24.14 -26.53
C GLN A 39 38.12 24.80 -27.56
N GLN A 40 38.46 24.07 -28.64
CA GLN A 40 39.29 24.62 -29.71
C GLN A 40 38.53 25.67 -30.53
N ALA A 41 37.24 25.45 -30.77
CA ALA A 41 36.35 26.41 -31.42
C ALA A 41 36.23 27.71 -30.59
N ILE A 42 35.99 27.60 -29.28
CA ILE A 42 35.92 28.75 -28.36
C ILE A 42 37.23 29.54 -28.38
N ASN A 43 38.38 28.87 -28.25
CA ASN A 43 39.69 29.54 -28.26
C ASN A 43 39.91 30.30 -29.58
N LEU A 44 39.54 29.71 -30.72
CA LEU A 44 39.69 30.36 -32.02
C LEU A 44 38.76 31.58 -32.13
N CYS A 45 37.50 31.46 -31.74
CA CYS A 45 36.58 32.60 -31.72
C CYS A 45 37.04 33.72 -30.76
N LEU A 46 37.59 33.38 -29.59
CA LEU A 46 38.12 34.36 -28.65
C LEU A 46 39.34 35.10 -29.21
N THR A 47 40.26 34.40 -29.89
CA THR A 47 41.40 35.04 -30.57
C THR A 47 40.94 36.02 -31.64
N LEU A 48 39.91 35.65 -32.42
CA LEU A 48 39.32 36.52 -33.44
C LEU A 48 38.55 37.70 -32.83
N SER A 49 37.85 37.49 -31.72
CA SER A 49 37.15 38.56 -31.00
C SER A 49 38.11 39.61 -30.43
N ASN A 50 39.34 39.20 -30.06
CA ASN A 50 40.38 40.13 -29.61
C ASN A 50 41.03 40.87 -30.79
N ALA A 51 41.17 40.21 -31.95
CA ALA A 51 41.70 40.83 -33.17
C ALA A 51 40.70 41.81 -33.81
N PHE A 52 39.40 41.53 -33.70
CA PHE A 52 38.30 42.32 -34.26
C PHE A 52 37.25 42.66 -33.19
N PRO A 53 37.56 43.56 -32.23
CA PRO A 53 36.72 43.80 -31.06
C PRO A 53 35.37 44.46 -31.37
N LYS A 54 35.23 45.11 -32.53
CA LYS A 54 33.98 45.76 -32.96
C LYS A 54 33.07 44.83 -33.78
N ASP A 55 33.53 43.62 -34.09
CA ASP A 55 32.79 42.64 -34.89
C ASP A 55 31.96 41.73 -33.95
N PRO A 56 30.62 41.78 -34.04
CA PRO A 56 29.74 41.01 -33.16
C PRO A 56 29.73 39.51 -33.45
N GLN A 57 30.14 39.08 -34.66
CA GLN A 57 29.98 37.70 -35.13
C GLN A 57 30.68 36.67 -34.23
N TRP A 58 31.89 37.00 -33.76
CA TRP A 58 32.69 36.09 -32.93
C TRP A 58 32.15 35.94 -31.52
N TYR A 59 31.60 37.02 -30.95
CA TYR A 59 30.98 37.00 -29.63
C TYR A 59 29.69 36.18 -29.63
N LEU A 60 28.87 36.32 -30.67
CA LEU A 60 27.65 35.53 -30.84
C LEU A 60 27.97 34.04 -30.99
N ALA A 61 28.97 33.69 -31.81
CA ALA A 61 29.40 32.30 -31.97
C ALA A 61 29.90 31.66 -30.66
N VAL A 62 30.67 32.38 -29.84
CA VAL A 62 31.10 31.89 -28.52
C VAL A 62 29.92 31.71 -27.58
N SER A 63 29.00 32.68 -27.56
CA SER A 63 27.81 32.61 -26.70
C SER A 63 26.92 31.42 -27.05
N GLU A 64 26.77 31.11 -28.34
CA GLU A 64 26.00 29.97 -28.84
C GLU A 64 26.63 28.64 -28.39
N ILE A 65 27.96 28.51 -28.47
CA ILE A 65 28.67 27.32 -27.97
C ILE A 65 28.45 27.15 -26.45
N TYR A 66 28.52 28.23 -25.66
CA TYR A 66 28.28 28.16 -24.22
C TYR A 66 26.81 27.84 -23.87
N VAL A 67 25.85 28.37 -24.62
CA VAL A 67 24.42 28.03 -24.50
C VAL A 67 24.20 26.55 -24.78
N ASN A 68 24.81 26.00 -25.83
CA ASN A 68 24.74 24.58 -26.16
C ASN A 68 25.35 23.67 -25.08
N GLN A 69 26.35 24.17 -24.35
CA GLN A 69 26.95 23.49 -23.20
C GLN A 69 26.19 23.71 -21.88
N GLN A 70 25.04 24.40 -21.90
CA GLN A 70 24.27 24.79 -20.70
C GLN A 70 25.06 25.66 -19.70
N ASN A 71 26.11 26.34 -20.16
CA ASN A 71 26.91 27.25 -19.33
C ASN A 71 26.46 28.70 -19.54
N TYR A 72 25.25 29.01 -19.07
CA TYR A 72 24.60 30.30 -19.30
C TYR A 72 25.34 31.48 -18.65
N HIS A 73 26.11 31.24 -17.57
CA HIS A 73 26.93 32.27 -16.92
C HIS A 73 28.02 32.79 -17.87
N LEU A 74 28.83 31.89 -18.43
CA LEU A 74 29.89 32.28 -19.36
C LEU A 74 29.33 32.88 -20.66
N ALA A 75 28.20 32.37 -21.14
CA ALA A 75 27.50 32.96 -22.28
C ALA A 75 27.09 34.41 -22.01
N HIS A 76 26.52 34.68 -20.83
CA HIS A 76 26.09 36.02 -20.42
C HIS A 76 27.28 36.99 -20.27
N ASP A 77 28.39 36.56 -19.67
CA ASP A 77 29.60 37.38 -19.50
C ASP A 77 30.21 37.82 -20.84
N ILE A 78 30.25 36.91 -21.82
CA ILE A 78 30.75 37.20 -23.16
C ILE A 78 29.86 38.20 -23.89
N LEU A 79 28.54 38.08 -23.76
CA LEU A 79 27.57 39.01 -24.35
C LEU A 79 27.58 40.38 -23.66
N LEU A 80 27.82 40.42 -22.34
CA LEU A 80 28.08 41.65 -21.61
C LEU A 80 29.33 42.36 -22.13
N LYS A 81 30.42 41.61 -22.36
CA LYS A 81 31.65 42.15 -22.95
C LYS A 81 31.39 42.69 -24.36
N ALA A 82 30.68 41.94 -25.20
CA ALA A 82 30.33 42.35 -26.56
C ALA A 82 29.51 43.65 -26.59
N SER A 83 28.52 43.78 -25.70
CA SER A 83 27.66 44.97 -25.61
C SER A 83 28.40 46.27 -25.25
N LYS A 84 29.58 46.17 -24.64
CA LYS A 84 30.42 47.33 -24.30
C LYS A 84 31.37 47.74 -25.44
N LEU A 85 31.70 46.82 -26.33
CA LEU A 85 32.73 47.00 -27.37
C LEU A 85 32.14 47.22 -28.77
N VAL A 86 30.96 46.65 -29.04
CA VAL A 86 30.27 46.76 -30.34
C VAL A 86 29.42 48.04 -30.39
N PRO A 87 29.54 48.88 -31.44
CA PRO A 87 28.72 50.09 -31.57
C PRO A 87 27.23 49.78 -31.77
N ASN A 88 26.37 50.61 -31.18
CA ASN A 88 24.90 50.49 -31.28
C ASN A 88 24.37 50.70 -32.71
N SER A 89 25.19 51.21 -33.64
CA SER A 89 24.83 51.41 -35.04
C SER A 89 25.05 50.14 -35.90
N ASN A 90 25.44 49.02 -35.30
CA ASN A 90 25.65 47.76 -35.98
C ASN A 90 24.33 46.96 -36.02
N ASP A 91 23.95 46.45 -37.18
CA ASP A 91 22.69 45.69 -37.38
C ASP A 91 22.56 44.47 -36.44
N ASN A 92 23.68 43.89 -36.01
CA ASN A 92 23.71 42.73 -35.10
C ASN A 92 23.76 43.11 -33.61
N TYR A 93 23.71 44.41 -33.27
CA TYR A 93 23.72 44.87 -31.88
C TYR A 93 22.45 44.45 -31.13
N ASP A 94 21.29 44.49 -31.79
CA ASP A 94 20.01 44.08 -31.21
C ASP A 94 20.01 42.58 -30.87
N GLU A 95 20.64 41.75 -31.70
CA GLU A 95 20.80 40.31 -31.45
C GLU A 95 21.66 40.06 -30.20
N ILE A 96 22.72 40.84 -29.98
CA ILE A 96 23.52 40.75 -28.74
C ILE A 96 22.65 41.08 -27.52
N GLN A 97 21.83 42.12 -27.58
CA GLN A 97 20.94 42.49 -26.46
C GLN A 97 19.89 41.41 -26.18
N PHE A 98 19.33 40.82 -27.24
CA PHE A 98 18.37 39.73 -27.15
C PHE A 98 18.98 38.48 -26.51
N GLN A 99 20.13 38.01 -27.02
CA GLN A 99 20.82 36.85 -26.46
C GLN A 99 21.29 37.09 -25.01
N LYS A 100 21.69 38.32 -24.68
CA LYS A 100 22.06 38.69 -23.30
C LYS A 100 20.89 38.53 -22.33
N ARG A 101 19.67 38.91 -22.75
CA ARG A 101 18.46 38.72 -21.95
C ARG A 101 18.11 37.24 -21.81
N ILE A 102 18.17 36.46 -22.90
CA ILE A 102 17.90 35.02 -22.86
C ILE A 102 18.85 34.30 -21.91
N THR A 103 20.15 34.56 -22.02
CA THR A 103 21.17 33.93 -21.16
C THR A 103 21.00 34.31 -19.69
N TYR A 104 20.64 35.57 -19.40
CA TYR A 104 20.31 36.00 -18.04
C TYR A 104 19.09 35.27 -17.46
N GLU A 105 17.98 35.22 -18.21
CA GLU A 105 16.77 34.51 -17.77
C GLU A 105 17.02 33.00 -17.61
N ALA A 106 17.83 32.40 -18.47
CA ALA A 106 18.26 31.01 -18.37
C ALA A 106 19.12 30.75 -17.13
N GLN A 107 20.08 31.63 -16.83
CA GLN A 107 20.90 31.58 -15.61
C GLN A 107 20.04 31.68 -14.35
N GLN A 108 19.08 32.60 -14.30
CA GLN A 108 18.17 32.74 -13.16
C GLN A 108 17.32 31.47 -12.96
N ARG A 109 16.84 30.85 -14.05
CA ARG A 109 16.12 29.57 -13.98
C ARG A 109 17.02 28.41 -13.52
N GLN A 110 18.29 28.38 -13.93
CA GLN A 110 19.25 27.38 -13.47
C GLN A 110 19.54 27.53 -11.97
N GLN A 111 19.83 28.75 -11.51
CA GLN A 111 20.04 29.05 -10.09
C GLN A 111 18.80 28.74 -9.23
N ALA A 112 17.60 29.01 -9.73
CA ALA A 112 16.36 28.63 -9.04
C ALA A 112 16.18 27.11 -8.96
N ARG A 113 16.57 26.36 -10.02
CA ARG A 113 16.54 24.89 -10.02
C ARG A 113 17.56 24.31 -9.04
N ASP A 114 18.76 24.88 -8.96
CA ASP A 114 19.80 24.42 -8.04
C ASP A 114 19.41 24.72 -6.58
N ARG A 115 18.87 25.93 -6.29
CA ARG A 115 18.33 26.26 -4.95
C ARG A 115 17.15 25.36 -4.53
N LEU A 116 16.31 24.94 -5.47
CA LEU A 116 15.20 24.03 -5.17
C LEU A 116 15.65 22.59 -4.88
N LYS A 117 16.85 22.19 -5.32
CA LYS A 117 17.44 20.91 -4.90
C LYS A 117 17.89 20.97 -3.43
N ASP A 118 18.41 22.12 -2.98
CA ASP A 118 18.88 22.30 -1.60
C ASP A 118 17.76 22.35 -0.55
N ILE A 119 16.57 22.88 -0.88
CA ILE A 119 15.56 23.24 0.13
C ILE A 119 14.78 22.05 0.70
N VAL A 120 14.81 20.88 0.05
CA VAL A 120 13.74 19.89 0.31
C VAL A 120 14.20 18.60 0.98
N LEU A 121 15.44 18.15 0.81
CA LEU A 121 15.93 16.94 1.50
C LEU A 121 17.43 16.94 1.84
N ASP A 122 18.19 18.02 1.62
CA ASP A 122 19.64 17.95 1.84
C ASP A 122 20.06 18.24 3.30
N LEU A 123 20.62 17.20 3.93
CA LEU A 123 21.69 17.18 4.94
C LEU A 123 21.40 17.21 6.45
N THR A 124 20.17 17.38 6.95
CA THR A 124 19.96 17.37 8.43
C THR A 124 19.35 16.09 9.00
N ILE A 125 18.60 15.31 8.21
CA ILE A 125 17.89 14.13 8.73
C ILE A 125 18.42 12.87 8.03
N PRO A 126 19.00 11.90 8.77
CA PRO A 126 19.45 10.62 8.22
C PRO A 126 18.31 9.83 7.58
N TYR A 127 18.66 8.98 6.59
CA TYR A 127 17.74 8.09 5.89
C TYR A 127 16.86 7.28 6.86
N ASP A 128 17.44 6.70 7.90
CA ASP A 128 16.74 5.84 8.85
C ASP A 128 15.66 6.58 9.65
N ILE A 129 15.91 7.86 9.96
CA ILE A 129 14.96 8.70 10.69
C ILE A 129 13.81 9.10 9.77
N LEU A 130 14.11 9.48 8.52
CA LEU A 130 13.07 9.75 7.51
C LEU A 130 12.22 8.51 7.26
N PHE A 131 12.85 7.36 7.07
CA PHE A 131 12.15 6.09 6.89
C PHE A 131 11.22 5.82 8.08
N SER A 132 11.72 5.92 9.30
CA SER A 132 10.93 5.70 10.52
C SER A 132 9.75 6.67 10.62
N ILE A 133 9.95 7.96 10.33
CA ILE A 133 8.87 8.96 10.34
C ILE A 133 7.75 8.56 9.38
N PHE A 134 8.09 8.16 8.15
CA PHE A 134 7.09 7.77 7.16
C PHE A 134 6.44 6.41 7.46
N ASP A 135 7.17 5.46 8.05
CA ASP A 135 6.63 4.14 8.43
C ASP A 135 5.52 4.24 9.49
N TYR A 136 5.54 5.27 10.34
CA TYR A 136 4.46 5.54 11.30
C TYR A 136 3.20 6.17 10.67
N LEU A 137 3.24 6.62 9.43
CA LEU A 137 2.11 7.30 8.79
C LEU A 137 1.10 6.31 8.21
N ASP A 138 -0.18 6.68 8.27
CA ASP A 138 -1.23 5.95 7.58
C ASP A 138 -1.18 6.16 6.06
N LEU A 139 -1.81 5.26 5.31
CA LEU A 139 -1.83 5.33 3.85
C LEU A 139 -2.30 6.70 3.32
N LYS A 140 -3.30 7.31 3.97
CA LYS A 140 -3.82 8.64 3.57
C LYS A 140 -2.76 9.72 3.75
N SER A 141 -2.03 9.73 4.86
CA SER A 141 -0.97 10.69 5.12
C SER A 141 0.23 10.45 4.21
N LEU A 142 0.65 9.19 4.00
CA LEU A 142 1.72 8.85 3.05
C LEU A 142 1.43 9.37 1.64
N VAL A 143 0.20 9.17 1.14
CA VAL A 143 -0.21 9.71 -0.17
C VAL A 143 -0.14 11.24 -0.19
N ARG A 144 -0.53 11.92 0.89
CA ARG A 144 -0.41 13.39 0.99
C ARG A 144 1.05 13.85 1.00
N CYS A 145 1.94 13.10 1.65
CA CYS A 145 3.39 13.39 1.69
C CYS A 145 4.01 13.39 0.29
N THR A 146 3.50 12.60 -0.66
CA THR A 146 3.95 12.64 -2.06
C THR A 146 3.65 13.95 -2.79
N ALA A 147 2.79 14.80 -2.23
CA ALA A 147 2.43 16.11 -2.78
C ALA A 147 3.13 17.29 -2.09
N VAL A 148 3.91 17.05 -1.04
CA VAL A 148 4.62 18.10 -0.29
C VAL A 148 5.73 18.70 -1.15
N SER A 149 6.53 17.84 -1.79
CA SER A 149 7.69 18.28 -2.54
C SER A 149 8.20 17.18 -3.49
N LYS A 150 9.06 17.57 -4.45
CA LYS A 150 9.66 16.61 -5.40
C LYS A 150 10.55 15.59 -4.69
N ALA A 151 11.37 16.04 -3.76
CA ALA A 151 12.31 15.16 -3.09
C ALA A 151 11.59 14.17 -2.14
N TRP A 152 10.52 14.58 -1.44
CA TRP A 152 9.68 13.65 -0.67
C TRP A 152 9.02 12.61 -1.57
N ARG A 153 8.56 13.04 -2.75
CA ARG A 153 7.96 12.14 -3.74
C ARG A 153 8.97 11.12 -4.26
N GLU A 154 10.18 11.55 -4.62
CA GLU A 154 11.27 10.67 -5.07
C GLU A 154 11.69 9.70 -3.96
N PHE A 155 11.82 10.17 -2.71
CA PHE A 155 12.12 9.32 -1.56
C PHE A 155 11.04 8.23 -1.34
N LEU A 156 9.77 8.63 -1.33
CA LEU A 156 8.65 7.71 -1.05
C LEU A 156 8.36 6.72 -2.18
N ILE A 157 8.62 7.08 -3.44
CA ILE A 157 8.31 6.22 -4.59
C ILE A 157 9.53 5.40 -5.02
N ASP A 158 10.71 6.02 -5.10
CA ASP A 158 11.90 5.38 -5.69
C ASP A 158 12.80 4.77 -4.61
N ALA A 159 13.03 5.47 -3.49
CA ALA A 159 13.97 5.01 -2.46
C ALA A 159 13.33 4.05 -1.43
N CYS A 160 12.03 4.17 -1.14
CA CYS A 160 11.37 3.40 -0.08
C CYS A 160 10.05 2.74 -0.53
N PRO A 161 10.06 1.83 -1.52
CA PRO A 161 8.84 1.16 -1.98
C PRO A 161 8.18 0.28 -0.91
N HIS A 162 8.94 -0.17 0.09
CA HIS A 162 8.47 -1.01 1.19
C HIS A 162 7.47 -0.29 2.13
N LEU A 163 7.44 1.04 2.16
CA LEU A 163 6.42 1.83 2.86
C LEU A 163 5.01 1.59 2.31
N TRP A 164 4.90 1.11 1.06
CA TRP A 164 3.63 0.78 0.40
C TRP A 164 3.23 -0.69 0.57
N SER A 165 4.00 -1.49 1.33
CA SER A 165 3.72 -2.92 1.55
C SER A 165 2.44 -3.18 2.36
N LYS A 166 1.90 -2.13 2.99
CA LYS A 166 0.66 -2.16 3.77
C LYS A 166 -0.35 -1.18 3.19
N LEU A 167 -1.40 -1.71 2.58
CA LEU A 167 -2.47 -0.92 1.98
C LEU A 167 -3.77 -1.07 2.79
N GLU A 168 -4.11 -0.03 3.55
CA GLU A 168 -5.36 0.02 4.32
C GLU A 168 -6.31 1.11 3.80
N PHE A 169 -7.44 0.68 3.24
CA PHE A 169 -8.52 1.56 2.79
C PHE A 169 -9.66 1.51 3.80
N ARG A 170 -9.68 2.48 4.72
CA ARG A 170 -10.75 2.64 5.71
C ARG A 170 -11.77 3.68 5.25
N ASN A 171 -13.05 3.30 5.35
CA ASN A 171 -14.26 4.01 4.94
C ASN A 171 -14.12 5.55 5.01
N ASN A 172 -14.19 6.18 3.84
CA ASN A 172 -14.52 7.60 3.71
C ASN A 172 -15.90 7.63 3.05
N LYS A 173 -16.89 8.21 3.73
CA LYS A 173 -18.33 8.17 3.40
C LYS A 173 -18.75 8.71 2.00
N ALA A 174 -17.84 8.94 1.04
CA ALA A 174 -18.17 9.68 -0.18
C ALA A 174 -17.38 9.36 -1.46
N LYS A 175 -16.44 8.39 -1.50
CA LYS A 175 -15.64 8.18 -2.74
C LYS A 175 -15.49 6.70 -3.10
N TYR A 176 -15.98 6.33 -4.29
CA TYR A 176 -15.76 5.03 -4.89
C TYR A 176 -14.26 4.66 -4.96
N LEU A 177 -13.90 3.45 -4.52
CA LEU A 177 -12.57 2.90 -4.65
C LEU A 177 -12.50 2.07 -5.94
N GLY A 178 -11.99 2.69 -7.00
CA GLY A 178 -11.77 2.01 -8.28
C GLY A 178 -10.47 1.21 -8.32
N SER A 179 -10.44 0.18 -9.15
CA SER A 179 -9.26 -0.64 -9.46
C SER A 179 -8.06 0.18 -9.94
N SER A 180 -8.28 1.34 -10.58
CA SER A 180 -7.22 2.26 -11.02
C SER A 180 -6.37 2.81 -9.86
N VAL A 181 -6.98 3.07 -8.70
CA VAL A 181 -6.28 3.57 -7.51
C VAL A 181 -5.37 2.49 -6.95
N VAL A 182 -5.88 1.26 -6.85
CA VAL A 182 -5.10 0.11 -6.37
C VAL A 182 -3.96 -0.20 -7.34
N ASN A 183 -4.23 -0.20 -8.66
CA ASN A 183 -3.21 -0.37 -9.70
C ASN A 183 -2.12 0.72 -9.61
N ALA A 184 -2.49 1.99 -9.35
CA ALA A 184 -1.51 3.07 -9.19
C ALA A 184 -0.65 2.95 -7.92
N LEU A 185 -1.18 2.35 -6.85
CA LEU A 185 -0.43 2.11 -5.61
C LEU A 185 0.46 0.87 -5.72
N LEU A 186 -0.03 -0.22 -6.34
CA LEU A 186 0.77 -1.42 -6.60
C LEU A 186 1.93 -1.14 -7.55
N ASN A 187 1.74 -0.26 -8.55
CA ASN A 187 2.85 0.19 -9.40
C ASN A 187 4.01 0.84 -8.62
N ARG A 188 3.76 1.40 -7.42
CA ARG A 188 4.81 2.00 -6.57
C ARG A 188 5.64 0.96 -5.84
N LEU A 189 5.12 -0.26 -5.66
CA LEU A 189 5.85 -1.32 -4.99
C LEU A 189 7.09 -1.72 -5.78
N SER A 190 7.11 -1.55 -7.11
CA SER A 190 8.24 -1.90 -7.98
C SER A 190 8.80 -3.32 -7.70
N TYR A 191 9.87 -3.42 -6.91
CA TYR A 191 10.49 -4.68 -6.47
C TYR A 191 10.06 -5.17 -5.08
N ALA A 192 9.36 -4.35 -4.29
CA ALA A 192 8.83 -4.71 -2.99
C ALA A 192 7.56 -5.58 -3.11
N SER A 193 7.31 -6.41 -2.11
CA SER A 193 6.11 -7.24 -2.04
C SER A 193 5.04 -6.65 -1.12
N LEU A 194 3.78 -6.74 -1.55
CA LEU A 194 2.63 -6.40 -0.72
C LEU A 194 2.48 -7.46 0.40
N LYS A 195 2.45 -7.00 1.64
CA LYS A 195 2.27 -7.85 2.82
C LYS A 195 0.84 -7.83 3.32
N THR A 196 0.20 -6.65 3.33
CA THR A 196 -1.12 -6.48 3.94
C THR A 196 -2.03 -5.66 3.05
N MET A 197 -3.23 -6.18 2.78
CA MET A 197 -4.29 -5.46 2.08
C MET A 197 -5.59 -5.53 2.89
N ILE A 198 -6.09 -4.36 3.27
CA ILE A 198 -7.34 -4.20 4.02
C ILE A 198 -8.23 -3.21 3.29
N ILE A 199 -9.43 -3.65 2.91
CA ILE A 199 -10.44 -2.84 2.25
C ILE A 199 -11.70 -2.88 3.09
N ARG A 200 -11.98 -1.78 3.78
CA ARG A 200 -13.20 -1.55 4.55
C ARG A 200 -14.00 -0.42 3.93
N HIS A 201 -14.58 -0.69 2.76
CA HIS A 201 -15.17 0.33 1.92
C HIS A 201 -16.37 -0.21 1.11
N TYR A 202 -17.58 0.27 1.41
CA TYR A 202 -18.83 -0.22 0.81
C TYR A 202 -18.89 -0.05 -0.73
N GLN A 203 -18.33 1.05 -1.24
CA GLN A 203 -18.31 1.35 -2.68
C GLN A 203 -16.94 1.01 -3.30
N ALA A 204 -16.43 -0.20 -3.07
CA ALA A 204 -15.20 -0.67 -3.71
C ALA A 204 -15.50 -1.60 -4.89
N ASP A 205 -14.68 -1.49 -5.93
CA ASP A 205 -14.65 -2.42 -7.06
C ASP A 205 -13.99 -3.75 -6.66
N GLY A 206 -14.74 -4.65 -6.02
CA GLY A 206 -14.18 -5.89 -5.49
C GLY A 206 -13.49 -6.76 -6.54
N ASP A 207 -14.20 -7.02 -7.65
CA ASP A 207 -13.66 -7.80 -8.75
C ASP A 207 -12.44 -7.11 -9.38
N GLY A 208 -12.52 -5.80 -9.65
CA GLY A 208 -11.40 -5.07 -10.22
C GLY A 208 -10.17 -5.05 -9.31
N VAL A 209 -10.35 -4.94 -7.99
CA VAL A 209 -9.24 -5.03 -7.02
C VAL A 209 -8.59 -6.41 -7.08
N LEU A 210 -9.37 -7.48 -7.01
CA LEU A 210 -8.84 -8.84 -7.02
C LEU A 210 -8.18 -9.19 -8.35
N LEU A 211 -8.76 -8.79 -9.48
CA LEU A 211 -8.13 -8.93 -10.79
C LEU A 211 -6.83 -8.13 -10.88
N THR A 212 -6.75 -6.96 -10.22
CA THR A 212 -5.50 -6.21 -10.12
C THR A 212 -4.47 -6.97 -9.29
N LEU A 213 -4.86 -7.58 -8.16
CA LEU A 213 -3.94 -8.43 -7.38
C LEU A 213 -3.41 -9.61 -8.20
N VAL A 214 -4.26 -10.26 -8.99
CA VAL A 214 -3.86 -11.34 -9.90
C VAL A 214 -2.90 -10.83 -10.97
N LYS A 215 -3.14 -9.64 -11.53
CA LYS A 215 -2.24 -9.01 -12.50
C LYS A 215 -0.84 -8.74 -11.91
N TYR A 216 -0.76 -8.38 -10.63
CA TYR A 216 0.50 -8.17 -9.90
C TYR A 216 0.85 -9.37 -8.99
N ALA A 217 0.53 -10.59 -9.43
CA ALA A 217 0.69 -11.80 -8.62
C ALA A 217 2.10 -11.92 -8.03
N ASP A 218 3.16 -11.65 -8.81
CA ASP A 218 4.56 -11.73 -8.36
C ASP A 218 4.84 -10.84 -7.13
N GLN A 219 4.28 -9.63 -7.09
CA GLN A 219 4.41 -8.69 -5.97
C GLN A 219 3.49 -9.05 -4.80
N CYS A 220 2.41 -9.78 -5.05
CA CYS A 220 1.42 -10.17 -4.04
C CYS A 220 1.62 -11.58 -3.48
N ARG A 221 2.65 -12.33 -3.90
CA ARG A 221 2.93 -13.69 -3.41
C ARG A 221 3.18 -13.79 -1.91
N ASN A 222 3.69 -12.72 -1.31
CA ASN A 222 4.00 -12.65 0.12
C ASN A 222 2.89 -11.96 0.93
N LEU A 223 1.67 -11.91 0.40
CA LEU A 223 0.53 -11.33 1.09
C LEU A 223 0.18 -12.20 2.31
N ASN A 224 0.33 -11.63 3.50
CA ASN A 224 0.05 -12.29 4.77
C ASN A 224 -1.37 -12.05 5.27
N THR A 225 -1.97 -10.92 4.92
CA THR A 225 -3.26 -10.46 5.44
C THR A 225 -4.10 -9.90 4.31
N LEU A 226 -5.27 -10.49 4.11
CA LEU A 226 -6.28 -10.04 3.17
C LEU A 226 -7.59 -9.82 3.93
N ALA A 227 -8.11 -8.61 3.88
CA ALA A 227 -9.31 -8.21 4.57
C ALA A 227 -10.25 -7.45 3.63
N LEU A 228 -11.43 -8.01 3.34
CA LEU A 228 -12.41 -7.42 2.42
C LEU A 228 -13.77 -7.31 3.12
N PHE A 229 -14.17 -6.07 3.45
CA PHE A 229 -15.40 -5.75 4.20
C PHE A 229 -16.39 -4.96 3.37
N ASN A 230 -17.61 -5.49 3.29
CA ASN A 230 -18.74 -4.91 2.57
C ASN A 230 -18.40 -4.65 1.10
N VAL A 231 -17.64 -5.55 0.49
CA VAL A 231 -17.24 -5.49 -0.91
C VAL A 231 -18.02 -6.55 -1.68
N LEU A 232 -18.62 -6.15 -2.80
CA LEU A 232 -19.26 -7.10 -3.71
C LEU A 232 -18.19 -7.72 -4.62
N VAL A 233 -18.08 -9.04 -4.55
CA VAL A 233 -17.13 -9.82 -5.35
C VAL A 233 -17.84 -11.02 -5.95
N THR A 234 -17.60 -11.30 -7.22
CA THR A 234 -18.04 -12.51 -7.89
C THR A 234 -17.26 -13.71 -7.33
N PRO A 235 -17.91 -14.78 -6.82
CA PRO A 235 -17.22 -15.92 -6.20
C PRO A 235 -16.10 -16.53 -7.05
N ILE A 236 -16.30 -16.63 -8.37
CA ILE A 236 -15.29 -17.13 -9.31
C ILE A 236 -14.02 -16.26 -9.29
N VAL A 237 -14.17 -14.93 -9.27
CA VAL A 237 -13.04 -13.99 -9.22
C VAL A 237 -12.33 -14.10 -7.88
N PHE A 238 -13.08 -14.24 -6.79
CA PHE A 238 -12.53 -14.42 -5.45
C PHE A 238 -11.67 -15.67 -5.33
N PHE A 239 -12.22 -16.83 -5.69
CA PHE A 239 -11.51 -18.10 -5.58
C PHE A 239 -10.31 -18.18 -6.53
N ASN A 240 -10.46 -17.66 -7.76
CA ASN A 240 -9.33 -17.54 -8.69
C ASN A 240 -8.22 -16.64 -8.10
N ALA A 241 -8.55 -15.52 -7.44
CA ALA A 241 -7.54 -14.69 -6.81
C ALA A 241 -6.80 -15.41 -5.67
N LEU A 242 -7.53 -16.19 -4.86
CA LEU A 242 -6.95 -17.00 -3.78
C LEU A 242 -5.97 -18.07 -4.29
N ASP A 243 -6.13 -18.58 -5.51
CA ASP A 243 -5.16 -19.53 -6.08
C ASP A 243 -3.76 -18.93 -6.25
N TYR A 244 -3.68 -17.62 -6.50
CA TYR A 244 -2.40 -16.92 -6.69
C TYR A 244 -1.82 -16.36 -5.39
N ILE A 245 -2.67 -15.85 -4.49
CA ILE A 245 -2.23 -15.13 -3.27
C ILE A 245 -2.37 -15.95 -1.98
N GLY A 246 -3.14 -17.04 -2.00
CA GLY A 246 -3.55 -17.75 -0.78
C GLY A 246 -2.44 -18.54 -0.09
N ALA A 247 -1.39 -18.96 -0.80
CA ALA A 247 -0.40 -19.89 -0.27
C ALA A 247 0.36 -19.40 0.97
N GLN A 248 0.63 -18.10 1.08
CA GLN A 248 1.31 -17.48 2.24
C GLN A 248 0.34 -16.71 3.16
N LEU A 249 -0.96 -16.77 2.89
CA LEU A 249 -1.94 -16.01 3.64
C LEU A 249 -2.07 -16.57 5.06
N THR A 250 -1.83 -15.71 6.04
CA THR A 250 -1.92 -16.04 7.48
C THR A 250 -3.25 -15.60 8.08
N THR A 251 -3.80 -14.49 7.58
CA THR A 251 -5.05 -13.88 8.05
C THR A 251 -5.96 -13.60 6.86
N LEU A 252 -7.16 -14.15 6.89
CA LEU A 252 -8.22 -13.89 5.91
C LEU A 252 -9.45 -13.36 6.64
N GLU A 253 -9.83 -12.12 6.34
CA GLU A 253 -11.07 -11.52 6.82
C GLU A 253 -12.00 -11.32 5.62
N TRP A 254 -13.11 -12.06 5.60
CA TRP A 254 -14.16 -11.89 4.59
C TRP A 254 -15.42 -11.37 5.25
N GLY A 255 -16.08 -10.41 4.61
CA GLY A 255 -17.48 -10.24 4.93
C GLY A 255 -18.22 -9.29 4.03
N GLY A 256 -19.47 -9.67 3.86
CA GLY A 256 -20.22 -9.40 2.66
C GLY A 256 -20.98 -10.65 2.25
N VAL A 257 -22.05 -10.39 1.51
CA VAL A 257 -23.11 -11.37 1.22
C VAL A 257 -22.88 -12.17 -0.07
N SER A 258 -21.85 -11.83 -0.85
CA SER A 258 -21.66 -12.37 -2.20
C SER A 258 -21.05 -13.77 -2.24
N ILE A 259 -20.38 -14.20 -1.16
CA ILE A 259 -19.75 -15.51 -1.05
C ILE A 259 -20.40 -16.25 0.11
N TRP A 260 -20.68 -17.54 -0.08
CA TRP A 260 -21.31 -18.36 0.96
C TRP A 260 -20.23 -19.00 1.85
N LEU A 261 -20.56 -19.18 3.13
CA LEU A 261 -19.64 -19.79 4.09
C LEU A 261 -19.24 -21.21 3.67
N ASN A 262 -20.17 -21.95 3.04
CA ASN A 262 -19.97 -23.28 2.51
C ASN A 262 -18.83 -23.34 1.50
N ASP A 263 -18.83 -22.40 0.56
CA ASP A 263 -17.81 -22.37 -0.50
C ASP A 263 -16.45 -21.93 0.08
N LEU A 264 -16.44 -21.01 1.05
CA LEU A 264 -15.23 -20.63 1.77
C LEU A 264 -14.61 -21.83 2.50
N MET A 265 -15.41 -22.57 3.27
CA MET A 265 -14.93 -23.71 4.04
C MET A 265 -14.50 -24.89 3.16
N GLU A 266 -15.01 -25.00 1.93
CA GLU A 266 -14.56 -26.02 0.97
C GLU A 266 -13.27 -25.63 0.24
N TYR A 267 -13.11 -24.34 -0.10
CA TYR A 267 -12.03 -23.86 -0.96
C TYR A 267 -10.80 -23.38 -0.19
N VAL A 268 -11.00 -22.60 0.88
CA VAL A 268 -9.91 -21.98 1.65
C VAL A 268 -8.91 -22.99 2.21
N PRO A 269 -9.31 -24.16 2.77
CA PRO A 269 -8.35 -25.17 3.21
C PRO A 269 -7.42 -25.69 2.10
N LYS A 270 -7.87 -25.67 0.84
CA LYS A 270 -7.10 -26.17 -0.31
C LYS A 270 -6.02 -25.18 -0.75
N THR A 271 -6.34 -23.89 -0.71
CA THR A 271 -5.47 -22.81 -1.22
C THR A 271 -4.65 -22.15 -0.12
N CYS A 272 -5.25 -21.87 1.02
CA CYS A 272 -4.66 -21.12 2.13
C CYS A 272 -4.04 -22.05 3.18
N THR A 273 -2.99 -22.77 2.79
CA THR A 273 -2.38 -23.83 3.62
C THR A 273 -1.70 -23.33 4.91
N GLN A 274 -1.32 -22.05 4.96
CA GLN A 274 -0.68 -21.42 6.13
C GLN A 274 -1.64 -20.55 6.96
N LEU A 275 -2.94 -20.62 6.69
CA LEU A 275 -3.92 -19.77 7.35
C LEU A 275 -4.00 -20.07 8.85
N LYS A 276 -3.82 -19.01 9.65
CA LYS A 276 -3.90 -19.05 11.12
C LYS A 276 -5.16 -18.40 11.66
N HIS A 277 -5.62 -17.33 11.01
CA HIS A 277 -6.77 -16.55 11.44
C HIS A 277 -7.78 -16.42 10.31
N LEU A 278 -9.00 -16.92 10.55
CA LEU A 278 -10.13 -16.79 9.63
C LEU A 278 -11.26 -16.03 10.31
N VAL A 279 -11.63 -14.89 9.74
CA VAL A 279 -12.72 -14.05 10.23
C VAL A 279 -13.77 -13.93 9.13
N VAL A 280 -15.01 -14.31 9.43
CA VAL A 280 -16.14 -14.21 8.51
C VAL A 280 -17.29 -13.46 9.17
N TYR A 281 -17.78 -12.40 8.53
CA TYR A 281 -18.94 -11.63 9.00
C TYR A 281 -19.98 -11.39 7.91
N ASP A 282 -21.24 -11.23 8.32
CA ASP A 282 -22.38 -10.87 7.46
C ASP A 282 -22.51 -11.79 6.22
N CYS A 283 -22.31 -13.09 6.44
CA CYS A 283 -22.26 -14.12 5.40
C CYS A 283 -23.50 -15.02 5.48
N PHE A 284 -23.88 -15.64 4.36
CA PHE A 284 -24.94 -16.66 4.32
C PHE A 284 -24.35 -18.07 4.28
N THR A 285 -25.05 -19.02 4.87
CA THR A 285 -24.86 -20.46 4.62
C THR A 285 -25.87 -20.96 3.61
N SER A 286 -25.49 -21.92 2.77
CA SER A 286 -26.40 -22.58 1.84
C SER A 286 -27.61 -23.19 2.57
N LEU A 287 -28.82 -22.95 2.05
CA LEU A 287 -30.03 -23.67 2.49
C LEU A 287 -30.05 -25.12 2.01
N TYR A 288 -29.33 -25.42 0.94
CA TYR A 288 -29.20 -26.76 0.38
C TYR A 288 -28.02 -27.45 1.05
N SER A 289 -28.31 -28.41 1.95
CA SER A 289 -27.35 -29.43 2.31
C SER A 289 -27.04 -30.19 1.02
N LYS A 290 -25.88 -29.95 0.42
CA LYS A 290 -25.35 -30.93 -0.50
C LYS A 290 -25.09 -32.17 0.37
N ASP A 291 -26.00 -33.13 0.35
CA ASP A 291 -25.89 -34.45 1.02
C ASP A 291 -24.75 -35.31 0.45
N GLN A 292 -23.74 -34.67 -0.14
CA GLN A 292 -22.63 -35.28 -0.83
C GLN A 292 -21.39 -35.01 -0.02
N ARG A 293 -20.96 -36.04 0.72
CA ARG A 293 -19.58 -36.35 1.13
C ARG A 293 -18.63 -35.18 0.88
N PHE A 294 -18.62 -34.21 1.80
CA PHE A 294 -17.61 -33.16 1.79
C PHE A 294 -16.25 -33.85 1.74
N ILE A 295 -15.47 -33.60 0.68
CA ILE A 295 -14.05 -33.94 0.70
C ILE A 295 -13.45 -32.99 1.73
N SER A 296 -13.40 -33.47 2.96
CA SER A 296 -13.09 -32.68 4.15
C SER A 296 -11.59 -32.39 4.16
N HIS A 297 -11.22 -31.23 3.63
CA HIS A 297 -9.87 -30.72 3.73
C HIS A 297 -9.73 -30.09 5.11
N LYS A 298 -8.69 -30.48 5.84
CA LYS A 298 -8.48 -30.01 7.21
C LYS A 298 -7.70 -28.70 7.20
N PHE A 299 -8.12 -27.78 8.05
CA PHE A 299 -7.34 -26.59 8.39
C PHE A 299 -6.19 -27.00 9.30
N ASN A 300 -5.01 -27.21 8.71
CA ASN A 300 -3.86 -27.73 9.47
C ASN A 300 -3.26 -26.69 10.42
N CYS A 301 -3.35 -25.41 10.09
CA CYS A 301 -2.66 -24.33 10.81
C CYS A 301 -3.62 -23.33 11.49
N LEU A 302 -4.94 -23.52 11.38
CA LEU A 302 -5.90 -22.53 11.87
C LEU A 302 -5.92 -22.52 13.40
N GLU A 303 -5.55 -21.37 13.96
CA GLU A 303 -5.46 -21.10 15.39
C GLU A 303 -6.69 -20.28 15.87
N SER A 304 -7.29 -19.45 15.02
CA SER A 304 -8.45 -18.60 15.36
C SER A 304 -9.53 -18.63 14.28
N LEU A 305 -10.78 -18.83 14.71
CA LEU A 305 -11.97 -18.78 13.88
C LEU A 305 -12.99 -17.80 14.49
N GLU A 306 -13.35 -16.77 13.75
CA GLU A 306 -14.41 -15.83 14.10
C GLU A 306 -15.54 -15.90 13.07
N LEU A 307 -16.76 -16.21 13.53
CA LEU A 307 -17.98 -16.19 12.72
C LEU A 307 -18.97 -15.20 13.35
N SER A 308 -19.28 -14.13 12.64
CA SER A 308 -20.09 -13.02 13.14
C SER A 308 -21.32 -12.78 12.26
N ASN A 309 -22.53 -12.80 12.83
CA ASN A 309 -23.79 -12.58 12.11
C ASN A 309 -23.92 -13.44 10.83
N VAL A 310 -23.66 -14.75 10.96
CA VAL A 310 -23.80 -15.70 9.84
C VAL A 310 -25.25 -16.18 9.75
N HIS A 311 -25.92 -15.84 8.65
CA HIS A 311 -27.31 -16.17 8.41
C HIS A 311 -27.49 -17.62 7.95
N GLY A 312 -28.43 -18.34 8.57
CA GLY A 312 -28.78 -19.73 8.22
C GLY A 312 -27.85 -20.79 8.84
N LEU A 313 -26.87 -20.40 9.65
CA LEU A 313 -25.93 -21.30 10.30
C LEU A 313 -26.67 -22.28 11.23
N LYS A 314 -26.54 -23.58 10.95
CA LYS A 314 -27.11 -24.68 11.77
C LYS A 314 -26.03 -25.34 12.62
N SER A 315 -26.43 -25.92 13.76
CA SER A 315 -25.56 -26.65 14.69
C SER A 315 -24.77 -27.78 14.00
N VAL A 316 -25.42 -28.60 13.17
CA VAL A 316 -24.78 -29.70 12.44
C VAL A 316 -23.66 -29.20 11.52
N TYR A 317 -23.87 -28.06 10.87
CA TYR A 317 -22.88 -27.49 9.96
C TYR A 317 -21.68 -26.90 10.72
N LEU A 318 -21.94 -26.20 11.83
CA LEU A 318 -20.89 -25.75 12.75
C LEU A 318 -20.05 -26.91 13.28
N ALA A 319 -20.68 -28.04 13.63
CA ALA A 319 -19.98 -29.25 14.05
C ALA A 319 -19.01 -29.77 12.99
N HIS A 320 -19.45 -29.74 11.72
CA HIS A 320 -18.59 -30.12 10.60
C HIS A 320 -17.39 -29.17 10.45
N ILE A 321 -17.59 -27.86 10.51
CA ILE A 321 -16.50 -26.86 10.44
C ILE A 321 -15.49 -27.09 11.57
N LEU A 322 -15.96 -27.24 12.81
CA LEU A 322 -15.08 -27.44 13.96
C LEU A 322 -14.31 -28.76 13.87
N SER A 323 -14.91 -29.81 13.31
CA SER A 323 -14.21 -31.08 13.05
C SER A 323 -13.05 -30.96 12.05
N GLN A 324 -13.05 -29.93 11.20
CA GLN A 324 -11.99 -29.63 10.25
C GLN A 324 -10.85 -28.80 10.84
N CYS A 325 -11.00 -28.28 12.07
CA CYS A 325 -10.08 -27.33 12.71
C CYS A 325 -9.43 -27.92 13.99
N PRO A 326 -8.54 -28.92 13.88
CA PRO A 326 -8.01 -29.64 15.05
C PRO A 326 -7.09 -28.80 15.94
N ASN A 327 -6.51 -27.71 15.42
CA ASN A 327 -5.54 -26.87 16.11
C ASN A 327 -6.13 -25.57 16.67
N LEU A 328 -7.46 -25.45 16.70
CA LEU A 328 -8.13 -24.22 17.09
C LEU A 328 -7.83 -23.84 18.55
N ALA A 329 -7.33 -22.62 18.75
CA ALA A 329 -7.02 -22.03 20.05
C ALA A 329 -8.03 -20.95 20.45
N SER A 330 -8.65 -20.27 19.48
CA SER A 330 -9.66 -19.23 19.70
C SER A 330 -10.89 -19.47 18.82
N LEU A 331 -12.07 -19.50 19.43
CA LEU A 331 -13.35 -19.58 18.75
C LEU A 331 -14.24 -18.41 19.17
N THR A 332 -14.64 -17.59 18.20
CA THR A 332 -15.53 -16.44 18.41
C THR A 332 -16.78 -16.60 17.55
N LEU A 333 -17.95 -16.58 18.19
CA LEU A 333 -19.26 -16.70 17.56
C LEU A 333 -20.12 -15.52 17.98
N ARG A 334 -20.15 -14.44 17.19
CA ARG A 334 -20.93 -13.24 17.53
C ARG A 334 -22.23 -13.15 16.77
N LYS A 335 -23.27 -12.67 17.44
CA LYS A 335 -24.64 -12.62 16.90
C LYS A 335 -25.00 -13.94 16.21
N SER A 336 -24.70 -15.05 16.89
CA SER A 336 -24.98 -16.38 16.37
C SER A 336 -26.47 -16.68 16.44
N ASN A 337 -26.99 -17.36 15.42
CA ASN A 337 -28.35 -17.91 15.42
C ASN A 337 -28.43 -19.30 16.06
N VAL A 338 -27.28 -19.91 16.40
CA VAL A 338 -27.20 -21.23 17.06
C VAL A 338 -27.16 -21.03 18.57
N ASP A 339 -27.98 -21.77 19.30
CA ASP A 339 -28.01 -21.77 20.76
C ASP A 339 -26.71 -22.27 21.39
N ILE A 340 -26.34 -21.70 22.54
CA ILE A 340 -25.13 -22.07 23.27
C ILE A 340 -25.13 -23.56 23.65
N THR A 341 -26.26 -24.13 24.06
CA THR A 341 -26.39 -25.54 24.46
C THR A 341 -26.01 -26.50 23.31
N SER A 342 -26.43 -26.17 22.09
CA SER A 342 -26.05 -26.91 20.89
C SER A 342 -24.55 -26.80 20.62
N ILE A 343 -23.97 -25.61 20.79
CA ILE A 343 -22.53 -25.38 20.62
C ILE A 343 -21.73 -26.18 21.66
N LEU A 344 -22.18 -26.22 22.92
CA LEU A 344 -21.54 -27.01 23.96
C LEU A 344 -21.62 -28.52 23.68
N GLY A 345 -22.76 -29.01 23.18
CA GLY A 345 -22.88 -30.38 22.68
C GLY A 345 -21.87 -30.70 21.56
N ILE A 346 -21.61 -29.73 20.68
CA ILE A 346 -20.60 -29.86 19.63
C ILE A 346 -19.19 -29.86 20.22
N LEU A 347 -18.88 -28.95 21.14
CA LEU A 347 -17.55 -28.89 21.78
C LEU A 347 -17.25 -30.17 22.56
N LYS A 348 -18.26 -30.77 23.22
CA LYS A 348 -18.18 -32.09 23.87
C LYS A 348 -17.76 -33.19 22.88
N THR A 349 -18.26 -33.15 21.65
CA THR A 349 -18.04 -34.19 20.63
C THR A 349 -16.82 -33.96 19.73
N THR A 350 -16.42 -32.71 19.49
CA THR A 350 -15.37 -32.36 18.51
C THR A 350 -13.94 -32.28 19.09
N LEU A 351 -13.76 -32.47 20.40
CA LEU A 351 -12.46 -32.58 21.09
C LEU A 351 -11.42 -31.52 20.64
N LEU A 352 -11.75 -30.24 20.80
CA LEU A 352 -10.85 -29.12 20.52
C LEU A 352 -9.81 -28.94 21.63
N ARG A 353 -8.74 -29.74 21.58
CA ARG A 353 -7.78 -29.85 22.71
C ARG A 353 -6.97 -28.59 23.02
N LYS A 354 -6.84 -27.68 22.04
CA LYS A 354 -6.03 -26.47 22.16
C LYS A 354 -6.84 -25.22 22.44
N LEU A 355 -8.16 -25.34 22.60
CA LEU A 355 -9.05 -24.19 22.78
C LEU A 355 -8.77 -23.51 24.13
N LYS A 356 -8.38 -22.24 24.05
CA LYS A 356 -8.09 -21.37 25.21
C LYS A 356 -9.04 -20.17 25.30
N HIS A 357 -9.54 -19.71 24.16
CA HIS A 357 -10.41 -18.54 24.09
C HIS A 357 -11.74 -18.93 23.45
N PHE A 358 -12.83 -18.65 24.16
CA PHE A 358 -14.19 -18.87 23.66
C PHE A 358 -15.04 -17.61 23.91
N ASP A 359 -15.50 -16.98 22.83
CA ASP A 359 -16.35 -15.79 22.85
C ASP A 359 -17.66 -16.11 22.11
N PHE A 360 -18.79 -16.02 22.81
CA PHE A 360 -20.12 -16.25 22.27
C PHE A 360 -21.03 -15.07 22.56
N GLU A 361 -21.72 -14.59 21.54
CA GLU A 361 -22.80 -13.60 21.66
C GLU A 361 -23.99 -14.10 20.84
N LYS A 362 -25.15 -14.26 21.49
CA LYS A 362 -26.37 -14.70 20.82
C LYS A 362 -27.01 -13.56 20.02
N ASN A 363 -27.58 -13.90 18.87
CA ASN A 363 -28.44 -12.97 18.15
C ASN A 363 -29.81 -12.88 18.83
N VAL A 364 -30.12 -11.72 19.42
CA VAL A 364 -31.39 -11.45 20.10
C VAL A 364 -32.61 -11.60 19.16
N PHE A 365 -32.41 -11.51 17.85
CA PHE A 365 -33.46 -11.62 16.84
C PHE A 365 -33.58 -13.01 16.19
N ALA A 366 -32.79 -14.01 16.63
CA ALA A 366 -32.89 -15.35 16.07
C ALA A 366 -34.19 -16.04 16.54
N HIS A 367 -35.03 -16.46 15.60
CA HIS A 367 -36.17 -17.34 15.88
C HIS A 367 -35.65 -18.74 16.23
N LEU A 368 -36.02 -19.21 17.43
CA LEU A 368 -35.62 -20.50 17.99
C LEU A 368 -36.17 -21.67 17.16
N ASP A 369 -35.28 -22.43 16.53
CA ASP A 369 -35.54 -23.85 16.26
C ASP A 369 -35.05 -24.64 17.48
N THR A 370 -35.93 -24.85 18.47
CA THR A 370 -35.64 -25.68 19.63
C THR A 370 -35.55 -27.16 19.24
N GLN A 371 -34.44 -27.57 18.63
CA GLN A 371 -34.02 -28.97 18.66
C GLN A 371 -32.98 -29.11 19.77
N LYS A 372 -33.45 -29.43 20.99
CA LYS A 372 -32.57 -29.90 22.06
C LYS A 372 -31.87 -31.17 21.57
N ALA A 373 -30.58 -31.07 21.29
CA ALA A 373 -29.75 -32.26 21.13
C ALA A 373 -29.71 -32.97 22.49
N VAL A 374 -30.49 -34.05 22.62
CA VAL A 374 -30.51 -34.88 23.83
C VAL A 374 -29.20 -35.67 23.89
N SER A 375 -28.15 -35.10 24.48
CA SER A 375 -26.96 -35.86 24.85
C SER A 375 -27.21 -36.54 26.21
N SER A 376 -27.98 -37.62 26.18
CA SER A 376 -28.11 -38.56 27.30
C SER A 376 -26.97 -39.58 27.24
N GLY A 377 -25.77 -39.14 27.62
CA GLY A 377 -24.60 -39.99 27.71
C GLY A 377 -23.79 -39.60 28.93
N LYS A 378 -23.59 -40.54 29.86
CA LYS A 378 -22.58 -40.42 30.92
C LYS A 378 -21.20 -40.46 30.27
N GLU A 379 -20.73 -39.32 29.77
CA GLU A 379 -19.36 -39.19 29.27
C GLU A 379 -18.54 -38.34 30.23
N THR A 380 -17.35 -38.82 30.54
CA THR A 380 -16.39 -38.19 31.45
C THR A 380 -16.07 -36.77 30.97
N PRO A 381 -16.17 -35.75 31.85
CA PRO A 381 -15.94 -34.37 31.44
C PRO A 381 -14.49 -34.20 30.97
N TYR A 382 -14.33 -33.95 29.67
CA TYR A 382 -13.07 -33.54 29.08
C TYR A 382 -12.63 -32.21 29.70
N ARG A 383 -11.41 -32.17 30.25
CA ARG A 383 -10.84 -30.97 30.86
C ARG A 383 -10.44 -29.99 29.76
N MET A 384 -11.19 -28.90 29.62
CA MET A 384 -10.77 -27.77 28.80
C MET A 384 -9.77 -26.91 29.59
N GLU A 385 -8.83 -26.26 28.90
CA GLU A 385 -7.84 -25.34 29.49
C GLU A 385 -8.12 -23.91 29.03
N LEU A 386 -9.35 -23.44 29.24
CA LEU A 386 -9.79 -22.09 28.88
C LEU A 386 -9.11 -21.03 29.75
N VAL A 387 -8.67 -19.96 29.10
CA VAL A 387 -8.07 -18.76 29.68
C VAL A 387 -9.01 -17.57 29.60
N ASP A 388 -9.73 -17.42 28.48
CA ASP A 388 -10.77 -16.38 28.27
C ASP A 388 -12.10 -17.04 27.91
N LEU A 389 -13.14 -16.75 28.70
CA LEU A 389 -14.51 -17.21 28.47
C LEU A 389 -15.46 -16.01 28.47
N LYS A 390 -16.11 -15.76 27.34
CA LYS A 390 -17.11 -14.70 27.19
C LYS A 390 -18.40 -15.30 26.63
N ILE A 391 -19.51 -15.11 27.34
CA ILE A 391 -20.84 -15.54 26.91
C ILE A 391 -21.80 -14.38 27.14
N LYS A 392 -22.43 -13.89 26.08
CA LYS A 392 -23.30 -12.72 26.10
C LYS A 392 -24.71 -13.00 25.60
N SER A 393 -25.69 -12.42 26.28
CA SER A 393 -27.09 -12.31 25.82
C SER A 393 -27.82 -13.65 25.57
N ASP A 394 -27.57 -14.68 26.37
CA ASP A 394 -28.23 -15.99 26.27
C ASP A 394 -28.97 -16.36 27.56
N ASN A 395 -30.24 -16.71 27.42
CA ASN A 395 -31.11 -17.13 28.52
C ASN A 395 -31.21 -18.66 28.61
N THR A 396 -30.56 -19.40 27.71
CA THR A 396 -30.71 -20.87 27.59
C THR A 396 -29.59 -21.67 28.24
N LEU A 397 -28.57 -21.01 28.79
CA LEU A 397 -27.44 -21.67 29.44
C LEU A 397 -27.88 -22.22 30.82
N GLU A 398 -27.77 -23.55 31.01
CA GLU A 398 -28.04 -24.19 32.30
C GLU A 398 -26.78 -24.26 33.18
N ASN A 399 -26.94 -24.36 34.51
CA ASN A 399 -25.81 -24.45 35.45
C ASN A 399 -24.90 -25.67 35.22
N SER A 400 -25.47 -26.78 34.74
CA SER A 400 -24.73 -28.01 34.39
C SER A 400 -23.77 -27.79 33.22
N ASP A 401 -24.15 -26.95 32.27
CA ASP A 401 -23.35 -26.60 31.10
C ASP A 401 -22.22 -25.63 31.45
N LEU A 402 -22.49 -24.68 32.35
CA LEU A 402 -21.45 -23.79 32.90
C LEU A 402 -20.45 -24.58 33.76
N GLN A 403 -20.93 -25.50 34.60
CA GLN A 403 -20.05 -26.40 35.36
C GLN A 403 -19.14 -27.22 34.44
N TYR A 404 -19.65 -27.70 33.29
CA TYR A 404 -18.83 -28.40 32.30
C TYR A 404 -17.73 -27.51 31.70
N LEU A 405 -18.05 -26.26 31.32
CA LEU A 405 -17.07 -25.30 30.81
C LEU A 405 -16.00 -24.94 31.84
N LEU A 406 -16.41 -24.83 33.12
CA LEU A 406 -15.54 -24.45 34.23
C LEU A 406 -14.78 -25.63 34.85
N TYR A 407 -15.12 -26.85 34.44
CA TYR A 407 -14.51 -28.07 34.98
C TYR A 407 -13.02 -28.15 34.62
N GLY A 408 -12.17 -27.86 35.61
CA GLY A 408 -10.71 -27.92 35.51
C GLY A 408 -10.03 -26.67 34.91
N THR A 409 -10.79 -25.64 34.54
CA THR A 409 -10.30 -24.32 34.07
C THR A 409 -10.10 -23.31 35.22
N HIS A 410 -10.59 -23.61 36.42
CA HIS A 410 -10.52 -22.79 37.64
C HIS A 410 -9.11 -22.41 38.13
N TYR A 411 -8.04 -22.96 37.56
CA TYR A 411 -6.67 -22.54 37.85
C TYR A 411 -6.06 -21.64 36.77
N TYR A 412 -6.65 -21.59 35.58
CA TYR A 412 -6.07 -20.95 34.39
C TYR A 412 -6.94 -19.83 33.80
N LEU A 413 -8.20 -19.74 34.23
CA LEU A 413 -9.15 -18.74 33.76
C LEU A 413 -8.75 -17.35 34.30
N GLU A 414 -8.39 -16.44 33.40
CA GLU A 414 -8.02 -15.07 33.76
C GLU A 414 -9.20 -14.10 33.58
N THR A 415 -10.01 -14.32 32.53
CA THR A 415 -11.11 -13.44 32.15
C THR A 415 -12.41 -14.22 31.99
N LEU A 416 -13.46 -13.73 32.66
CA LEU A 416 -14.82 -14.27 32.59
C LEU A 416 -15.82 -13.14 32.36
N ASP A 417 -16.54 -13.17 31.24
CA ASP A 417 -17.61 -12.23 30.91
C ASP A 417 -18.91 -13.03 30.70
N LEU A 418 -19.90 -12.80 31.56
CA LEU A 418 -21.21 -13.46 31.50
C LEU A 418 -22.33 -12.43 31.38
N SER A 419 -22.08 -11.33 30.67
CA SER A 419 -23.03 -10.22 30.53
C SER A 419 -24.36 -10.65 29.87
N GLY A 420 -25.49 -10.27 30.49
CA GLY A 420 -26.83 -10.58 29.98
C GLY A 420 -27.30 -12.03 30.15
N MET A 421 -26.78 -12.77 31.14
CA MET A 421 -27.30 -14.09 31.57
C MET A 421 -28.35 -13.95 32.70
N ASN A 422 -29.17 -14.98 32.93
CA ASN A 422 -30.11 -15.06 34.06
C ASN A 422 -29.41 -15.32 35.42
N ASN A 423 -30.03 -14.85 36.52
CA ASN A 423 -29.48 -14.82 37.89
C ASN A 423 -29.03 -16.16 38.49
N ASP A 424 -29.51 -17.31 37.99
CA ASP A 424 -29.25 -18.63 38.58
C ASP A 424 -27.80 -19.13 38.37
N VAL A 425 -27.03 -18.46 37.52
CA VAL A 425 -25.66 -18.83 37.10
C VAL A 425 -24.58 -18.39 38.12
N LEU A 426 -24.90 -17.44 39.01
CA LEU A 426 -23.96 -16.85 39.96
C LEU A 426 -23.46 -17.82 41.04
N ASN A 427 -24.23 -18.86 41.38
CA ASN A 427 -23.85 -19.79 42.47
C ASN A 427 -22.57 -20.58 42.16
N VAL A 428 -22.25 -20.81 40.88
CA VAL A 428 -21.05 -21.56 40.45
C VAL A 428 -19.77 -20.71 40.55
N LEU A 429 -19.89 -19.37 40.56
CA LEU A 429 -18.74 -18.46 40.61
C LEU A 429 -18.14 -18.33 42.01
N SER A 430 -18.88 -18.72 43.04
CA SER A 430 -18.43 -18.63 44.45
C SER A 430 -17.23 -19.54 44.77
N GLU A 431 -16.93 -20.52 43.91
CA GLU A 431 -15.85 -21.50 44.08
C GLU A 431 -14.56 -21.15 43.29
N MET A 432 -14.48 -19.98 42.63
CA MET A 432 -13.36 -19.65 41.72
C MET A 432 -12.40 -18.62 42.31
N GLU A 433 -11.22 -19.06 42.78
CA GLU A 433 -10.22 -18.19 43.44
C GLU A 433 -9.24 -17.47 42.48
N SER A 434 -9.17 -17.82 41.19
CA SER A 434 -8.10 -17.36 40.27
C SER A 434 -8.47 -16.25 39.28
N ILE A 435 -9.72 -15.75 39.28
CA ILE A 435 -10.19 -14.86 38.21
C ILE A 435 -9.66 -13.44 38.41
N ARG A 436 -9.02 -12.85 37.37
CA ARG A 436 -8.48 -11.48 37.41
C ARG A 436 -9.47 -10.42 36.96
N HIS A 437 -10.35 -10.76 36.02
CA HIS A 437 -11.35 -9.84 35.49
C HIS A 437 -12.69 -10.54 35.32
N ILE A 438 -13.70 -10.05 36.03
CA ILE A 438 -15.10 -10.51 35.93
C ILE A 438 -15.92 -9.34 35.41
N ASP A 439 -16.56 -9.50 34.25
CA ASP A 439 -17.56 -8.56 33.74
C ASP A 439 -18.96 -9.18 33.83
N LEU A 440 -19.80 -8.56 34.64
CA LEU A 440 -21.19 -8.91 34.89
C LEU A 440 -22.11 -7.73 34.53
N ALA A 441 -21.78 -6.99 33.47
CA ALA A 441 -22.66 -5.91 33.00
C ALA A 441 -24.09 -6.45 32.73
N HIS A 442 -25.06 -5.82 33.39
CA HIS A 442 -26.53 -6.11 33.46
C HIS A 442 -27.06 -6.94 34.64
N TYR A 443 -26.25 -7.26 35.66
CA TYR A 443 -26.73 -7.92 36.89
C TYR A 443 -27.37 -6.99 37.96
N PHE A 444 -27.46 -5.68 37.69
CA PHE A 444 -28.09 -4.71 38.60
C PHE A 444 -29.17 -3.90 37.87
N VAL A 445 -30.38 -4.47 37.77
CA VAL A 445 -31.66 -3.74 37.90
C VAL A 445 -32.63 -4.64 38.64
#